data_AF-A0A2D2AT60-F1
#
_entry.id   AF-A0A2D2AT60-F1
#
_cell.length_a   1.000
_cell.length_b   1.000
_cell.length_c   1.000
_cell.angle_alpha   90.00
_cell.angle_beta   90.00
_cell.angle_gamma   90.00
#
_symmetry.space_group_name_H-M   'P 1'
#
loop_
_entity.id
_entity.type
_entity.pdbx_description
1 polymer ?
#
loop_
_entity_poly.entity_id
_entity_poly.type
_entity_poly.pdbx_seq_one_letter_code
_entity_poly.pdbx_strand_id
1 'polypeptide(L)'
;MDHAGTTREVARELTTAEDAVDAALAQAVRLMRQVMEARRALGLPAGADEPAMKNVVAAVSALGEAQQAMIRAHRALHDLHRRHDLPAVDFGPLIKPGEDARDTERRAG
;
A
#
# COMPACT_ATOMS: atom_id res chain seq x y z
N MET A 1 -11.86 21.54 -14.87
CA MET A 1 -10.74 21.23 -13.96
C MET A 1 -9.45 21.65 -14.64
N ASP A 2 -8.53 22.25 -13.90
CA ASP A 2 -7.17 22.52 -14.36
C ASP A 2 -6.24 21.33 -14.04
N HIS A 3 -5.01 21.34 -14.56
CA HIS A 3 -4.04 20.26 -14.33
C HIS A 3 -3.75 20.04 -12.83
N ALA A 4 -3.79 21.11 -12.02
CA ALA A 4 -3.59 21.04 -10.57
C ALA A 4 -4.75 20.31 -9.87
N GLY A 5 -5.99 20.56 -10.30
CA GLY A 5 -7.17 19.85 -9.79
C GLY A 5 -7.14 18.37 -10.11
N THR A 6 -6.86 18.02 -11.37
CA THR A 6 -6.80 16.61 -11.81
C THR A 6 -5.69 15.82 -11.13
N THR A 7 -4.48 16.38 -11.02
CA THR A 7 -3.37 15.71 -10.32
C THR A 7 -3.68 15.48 -8.84
N ARG A 8 -4.29 16.46 -8.17
CA ARG A 8 -4.71 16.35 -6.76
C ARG A 8 -5.73 15.25 -6.53
N GLU A 9 -6.68 15.10 -7.45
CA GLU A 9 -7.69 14.04 -7.37
C GLU A 9 -7.04 12.66 -7.48
N VAL A 10 -6.15 12.47 -8.47
CA VAL A 10 -5.40 11.22 -8.62
C VAL A 10 -4.54 10.91 -7.39
N ALA A 11 -3.87 11.90 -6.80
CA ALA A 11 -3.07 11.70 -5.59
C ALA A 11 -3.92 11.24 -4.39
N ARG A 12 -5.12 11.81 -4.23
CA ARG A 12 -6.08 11.41 -3.18
C ARG A 12 -6.58 9.98 -3.38
N GLU A 13 -6.93 9.62 -4.61
CA GLU A 13 -7.38 8.26 -4.93
C GLU A 13 -6.26 7.24 -4.74
N LEU A 14 -5.02 7.58 -5.10
CA LEU A 14 -3.86 6.73 -4.86
C LEU A 14 -3.68 6.45 -3.36
N THR A 15 -3.68 7.50 -2.53
CA THR A 15 -3.54 7.35 -1.06
C THR A 15 -4.69 6.52 -0.48
N THR A 16 -5.93 6.78 -0.92
CA THR A 16 -7.11 6.01 -0.50
C THR A 16 -6.97 4.52 -0.86
N ALA A 17 -6.46 4.22 -2.06
CA ALA A 17 -6.24 2.86 -2.50
C ALA A 17 -5.10 2.16 -1.72
N GLU A 18 -4.01 2.86 -1.43
CA GLU A 18 -2.93 2.38 -0.55
C GLU A 18 -3.46 2.01 0.84
N ASP A 19 -4.19 2.92 1.48
CA ASP A 19 -4.80 2.72 2.79
C ASP A 19 -5.78 1.54 2.81
N ALA A 20 -6.58 1.38 1.74
CA ALA A 20 -7.52 0.27 1.62
C ALA A 20 -6.81 -1.09 1.54
N VAL A 21 -5.71 -1.17 0.78
CA VAL A 21 -4.89 -2.39 0.68
C VAL A 21 -4.24 -2.71 2.03
N ASP A 22 -3.68 -1.72 2.71
CA ASP A 22 -3.06 -1.89 4.03
C ASP A 22 -4.07 -2.34 5.09
N ALA A 23 -5.25 -1.72 5.09
CA ALA A 23 -6.35 -2.11 5.98
C ALA A 23 -6.81 -3.56 5.72
N ALA A 24 -6.92 -3.95 4.45
CA ALA A 24 -7.29 -5.31 4.06
C ALA A 24 -6.23 -6.34 4.49
N LEU A 25 -4.94 -6.04 4.30
CA LEU A 25 -3.83 -6.89 4.75
C LEU A 25 -3.88 -7.08 6.27
N ALA A 26 -4.02 -5.99 7.02
CA ALA A 26 -4.11 -6.04 8.47
C ALA A 26 -5.34 -6.86 8.93
N GLN A 27 -6.48 -6.74 8.25
CA GLN A 27 -7.68 -7.49 8.54
C GLN A 27 -7.52 -8.99 8.25
N ALA A 28 -6.87 -9.36 7.14
CA ALA A 28 -6.60 -10.74 6.79
C ALA A 28 -5.67 -11.42 7.81
N VAL A 29 -4.64 -10.73 8.28
CA VAL A 29 -3.76 -11.23 9.35
C VAL A 29 -4.52 -11.39 10.68
N ARG A 30 -5.42 -10.46 11.02
CA ARG A 30 -6.29 -10.60 12.20
C ARG A 30 -7.20 -11.81 12.09
N LEU A 31 -7.82 -12.03 10.93
CA LEU A 31 -8.66 -13.19 10.66
C LEU A 31 -7.88 -14.50 10.84
N MET A 32 -6.65 -14.57 10.31
CA MET A 32 -5.78 -15.73 10.46
C MET A 32 -5.59 -16.12 11.93
N ARG A 33 -5.31 -15.13 12.79
CA ARG A 33 -5.22 -15.34 14.25
C ARG A 33 -6.55 -15.83 14.84
N GLN A 34 -7.65 -15.17 14.50
CA GLN A 34 -8.98 -15.51 15.04
C GLN A 34 -9.42 -16.93 14.69
N VAL A 35 -9.10 -17.43 13.50
CA VAL A 35 -9.39 -18.82 13.10
C VAL A 35 -8.63 -19.80 13.99
N MET A 36 -7.33 -19.55 14.23
CA MET A 36 -6.50 -20.39 15.10
C MET A 36 -6.99 -20.38 16.57
N GLU A 37 -7.40 -19.21 17.07
CA GLU A 37 -7.97 -19.05 18.41
C GLU A 37 -9.32 -19.77 18.53
N ALA A 38 -10.22 -19.59 17.56
CA ALA A 38 -11.52 -20.24 17.51
C ALA A 38 -11.40 -21.76 17.48
N ARG A 39 -10.48 -22.30 16.67
CA ARG A 39 -10.20 -23.75 16.64
C ARG A 39 -9.86 -24.28 18.04
N ARG A 40 -8.98 -23.60 18.77
CA ARG A 40 -8.58 -23.97 20.13
C ARG A 40 -9.75 -23.87 21.10
N ALA A 41 -10.52 -22.78 21.06
CA ALA A 41 -11.66 -22.55 21.93
C ALA A 41 -12.77 -23.61 21.73
N LEU A 42 -12.93 -24.10 20.51
CA LEU A 42 -13.89 -25.15 20.16
C LEU A 42 -13.38 -26.59 20.43
N GLY A 43 -12.15 -26.75 20.93
CA GLY A 43 -11.56 -28.07 21.19
C GLY A 43 -11.31 -28.88 19.92
N LEU A 44 -11.22 -28.24 18.76
CA LEU A 44 -11.01 -28.92 17.49
C LEU A 44 -9.55 -29.39 17.35
N PRO A 45 -9.30 -30.53 16.68
CA PRO A 45 -7.95 -31.01 16.42
C PRO A 45 -7.10 -29.99 15.65
N ALA A 46 -5.78 -30.06 15.82
CA ALA A 46 -4.85 -29.33 14.98
C ALA A 46 -5.07 -29.69 13.50
N GLY A 47 -5.18 -28.68 12.63
CA GLY A 47 -5.44 -28.87 11.21
C GLY A 47 -6.92 -28.97 10.82
N ALA A 48 -7.87 -28.97 11.75
CA ALA A 48 -9.31 -28.95 11.43
C ALA A 48 -9.73 -27.72 10.58
N ASP A 49 -8.95 -26.65 10.63
CA ASP A 49 -9.08 -25.39 9.89
C ASP A 49 -8.14 -25.30 8.67
N GLU A 50 -7.38 -26.34 8.34
CA GLU A 50 -6.31 -26.30 7.34
C GLU A 50 -6.77 -25.76 5.97
N PRO A 51 -7.90 -26.22 5.37
CA PRO A 51 -8.35 -25.68 4.09
C PRO A 51 -8.66 -24.18 4.14
N ALA A 52 -9.25 -23.70 5.25
CA ALA A 52 -9.55 -22.29 5.44
C ALA A 52 -8.25 -21.48 5.64
N MET A 53 -7.35 -21.96 6.50
CA MET A 53 -6.07 -21.32 6.79
C MET A 53 -5.20 -21.20 5.53
N LYS A 54 -5.17 -22.22 4.67
CA LYS A 54 -4.46 -22.17 3.39
C LYS A 54 -4.95 -21.01 2.51
N ASN A 55 -6.26 -20.81 2.42
CA ASN A 55 -6.84 -19.71 1.64
C ASN A 55 -6.58 -18.33 2.28
N VAL A 56 -6.62 -18.22 3.61
CA VAL A 56 -6.29 -16.97 4.31
C VAL A 56 -4.82 -16.60 4.11
N VAL A 57 -3.89 -17.57 4.19
CA VAL A 57 -2.45 -17.34 3.92
C VAL A 57 -2.21 -16.91 2.47
N ALA A 58 -2.91 -17.53 1.51
CA ALA A 58 -2.85 -17.12 0.11
C ALA A 58 -3.34 -15.68 -0.09
N ALA A 59 -4.44 -15.28 0.58
CA ALA A 59 -4.96 -13.91 0.54
C ALA A 59 -3.98 -12.90 1.15
N VAL A 60 -3.36 -13.21 2.30
CA VAL A 60 -2.33 -12.37 2.92
C VAL A 60 -1.14 -12.16 1.97
N SER A 61 -0.70 -13.22 1.30
CA SER A 61 0.41 -13.15 0.33
C SER A 61 0.05 -12.24 -0.86
N ALA A 62 -1.13 -12.43 -1.44
CA ALA A 62 -1.61 -11.60 -2.55
C ALA A 62 -1.78 -10.13 -2.17
N LEU A 63 -2.25 -9.84 -0.94
CA LEU A 63 -2.35 -8.48 -0.42
C LEU A 63 -0.97 -7.83 -0.21
N GLY A 64 0.03 -8.61 0.23
CA GLY A 64 1.41 -8.15 0.29
C GLY A 64 1.98 -7.77 -1.08
N GLU A 65 1.70 -8.57 -2.11
CA GLU A 65 2.07 -8.24 -3.50
C GLU A 65 1.35 -6.98 -4.01
N ALA A 66 0.06 -6.83 -3.68
CA ALA A 66 -0.72 -5.65 -4.02
C ALA A 66 -0.14 -4.37 -3.38
N GLN A 67 0.24 -4.42 -2.10
CA GLN A 67 0.90 -3.30 -1.41
C GLN A 67 2.18 -2.88 -2.15
N GLN A 68 3.02 -3.84 -2.54
CA GLN A 68 4.24 -3.56 -3.30
C GLN A 68 3.95 -2.98 -4.70
N ALA A 69 2.87 -3.42 -5.34
CA ALA A 69 2.42 -2.85 -6.61
C ALA A 69 1.95 -1.40 -6.47
N MET A 70 1.23 -1.07 -5.40
CA MET A 70 0.80 0.30 -5.10
C MET A 70 1.98 1.24 -4.85
N ILE A 71 2.99 0.82 -4.06
CA ILE A 71 4.21 1.59 -3.84
C ILE A 71 4.95 1.86 -5.17
N ARG A 72 5.00 0.88 -6.07
CA ARG A 72 5.58 1.07 -7.41
C ARG A 72 4.77 2.06 -8.25
N ALA A 73 3.44 1.97 -8.21
CA ALA A 73 2.55 2.89 -8.91
C ALA A 73 2.73 4.33 -8.40
N HIS A 74 2.80 4.52 -7.08
CA HIS A 74 3.09 5.79 -6.45
C HIS A 74 4.39 6.40 -6.96
N ARG A 75 5.49 5.64 -6.92
CA ARG A 75 6.79 6.11 -7.42
C ARG A 75 6.73 6.47 -8.91
N ALA A 76 6.07 5.66 -9.72
CA ALA A 76 5.92 5.92 -11.15
C ALA A 76 5.09 7.19 -11.44
N LEU A 77 4.04 7.45 -10.66
CA LEU A 77 3.26 8.69 -10.74
C LEU A 77 4.06 9.89 -10.25
N HIS A 78 4.89 9.71 -9.22
CA HIS A 78 5.84 10.71 -8.77
C HIS A 78 6.81 11.11 -9.90
N ASP A 79 7.40 10.14 -10.59
CA ASP A 79 8.29 10.43 -11.71
C ASP A 79 7.55 11.04 -12.91
N LEU A 80 6.28 10.66 -13.12
CA LEU A 80 5.46 11.21 -14.19
C LEU A 80 5.19 12.70 -14.01
N HIS A 81 4.78 13.16 -12.82
CA HIS A 81 4.50 14.59 -12.63
C HIS A 81 5.77 15.43 -12.82
N ARG A 82 6.93 14.96 -12.32
CA ARG A 82 8.22 15.63 -12.50
C ARG A 82 8.63 15.74 -13.96
N ARG A 83 8.45 14.68 -14.76
CA ARG A 83 8.82 14.70 -16.19
C ARG A 83 7.97 15.63 -17.05
N HIS A 84 6.78 15.97 -16.60
CA HIS A 84 5.82 16.77 -17.36
C HIS A 84 5.56 18.15 -16.73
N ASP A 85 6.38 18.55 -15.75
CA ASP A 85 6.22 19.80 -14.98
C ASP A 85 4.77 19.99 -14.47
N LEU A 86 4.13 18.88 -14.10
CA LEU A 86 2.80 18.90 -13.54
C LEU A 86 2.88 19.33 -12.07
N PRO A 87 1.85 19.99 -11.53
CA PRO A 87 1.86 20.46 -10.15
C PRO A 87 2.16 19.31 -9.17
N ALA A 88 3.20 19.49 -8.36
CA ALA A 88 3.52 18.57 -7.29
C ALA A 88 2.37 18.58 -6.27
N VAL A 89 1.62 17.50 -6.25
CA VAL A 89 0.71 17.16 -5.15
C VAL A 89 1.38 16.06 -4.38
N ASP A 90 1.49 16.26 -3.08
CA ASP A 90 2.10 15.31 -2.16
C ASP A 90 1.39 13.96 -2.34
N PHE A 91 2.04 13.00 -2.97
CA PHE A 91 1.46 11.69 -3.25
C PHE A 91 1.42 10.82 -1.99
N GLY A 92 1.92 11.32 -0.85
CA GLY A 92 1.86 10.68 0.45
C GLY A 92 3.22 10.75 1.18
N PRO A 93 3.26 10.41 2.48
CA PRO A 93 4.42 10.61 3.36
C PRO A 93 5.67 9.78 3.02
N LEU A 94 5.64 8.98 1.96
CA LEU A 94 6.76 8.17 1.50
C LEU A 94 7.86 8.98 0.80
N ILE A 95 7.60 10.25 0.48
CA ILE A 95 8.63 11.18 0.02
C ILE A 95 8.82 12.23 1.11
N LYS A 96 9.87 12.05 1.93
CA LYS A 96 10.23 13.07 2.92
C LYS A 96 10.55 14.37 2.18
N PRO A 97 9.93 15.51 2.55
CA PRO A 97 10.37 16.81 2.06
C PRO A 97 11.84 16.99 2.46
N GLY A 98 12.76 16.96 1.49
CA GLY A 98 14.20 17.04 1.71
C GLY A 98 15.04 15.92 1.09
N GLU A 99 14.43 14.86 0.54
CA GLU A 99 15.20 13.90 -0.29
C GLU A 99 15.56 14.48 -1.66
N ASP A 100 14.66 15.24 -2.29
CA ASP A 100 14.91 15.91 -3.58
C ASP A 100 15.80 17.18 -3.45
N ALA A 101 15.81 17.84 -2.28
CA ALA A 101 16.63 19.05 -2.07
C ALA A 101 18.14 18.75 -2.07
N ARG A 102 18.55 17.50 -1.79
CA ARG A 102 19.96 17.09 -1.75
C ARG A 102 20.53 16.69 -3.10
N ASP A 103 19.69 16.52 -4.12
CA ASP A 103 20.11 16.19 -5.49
C ASP A 103 20.28 17.42 -6.38
N THR A 104 19.57 18.52 -6.09
CA THR A 104 19.79 19.81 -6.75
C THR A 104 21.07 20.49 -6.28
N GLU A 105 21.44 20.37 -5.00
CA GLU A 105 22.71 20.91 -4.45
C GLU A 105 23.95 20.15 -4.96
N ARG A 106 23.86 18.84 -5.19
CA ARG A 106 25.00 18.01 -5.62
C ARG A 106 25.37 18.17 -7.10
N ARG A 107 24.51 18.80 -7.91
CA ARG A 107 24.76 19.12 -9.32
C ARG A 107 25.27 20.55 -9.53
N ALA A 108 25.34 21.35 -8.48
CA ALA A 108 25.75 22.75 -8.49
C ALA A 108 27.11 23.01 -7.80
N GLY A 109 27.81 21.95 -7.36
CA GLY A 109 29.18 21.99 -6.85
C GLY A 109 30.08 21.02 -7.60
#